data_AF-A0A6D2JT15-F1
#
_entry.id   AF-A0A6D2JT15-F1
#
_cell.length_a   1.000
_cell.length_b   1.000
_cell.length_c   1.000
_cell.angle_alpha   90.00
_cell.angle_beta   90.00
_cell.angle_gamma   90.00
#
_symmetry.space_group_name_H-M   'P 1'
#
loop_
_entity.id
_entity.type
_entity.pdbx_description
1 polymer ?
#
loop_
_entity_poly.entity_id
_entity_poly.type
_entity_poly.pdbx_seq_one_letter_code
_entity_poly.pdbx_strand_id
1 'polypeptide(L)'
;MVLFVADVLKQMGVYDPRKLIALDRAEDVYKCLFVESPLVKGVRFFTSTVKLGKQGVEDFDESELEGLTKHETRELRFLQKELTH
;
A
#
# COMPACT_ATOMS: atom_id res chain seq x y z
N MET A 1 13.91 -17.56 -12.19
CA MET A 1 14.39 -17.37 -10.81
C MET A 1 13.30 -16.88 -9.85
N VAL A 2 12.31 -16.09 -10.30
CA VAL A 2 11.19 -15.60 -9.46
C VAL A 2 10.21 -16.70 -9.00
N LEU A 3 9.99 -17.74 -9.81
CA LEU A 3 9.07 -18.86 -9.48
C LEU A 3 9.49 -19.66 -8.23
N PHE A 4 10.78 -19.90 -8.05
CA PHE A 4 11.27 -20.74 -6.94
C PHE A 4 11.03 -20.09 -5.57
N VAL A 5 11.09 -18.76 -5.49
CA VAL A 5 10.94 -18.03 -4.23
C VAL A 5 9.48 -18.04 -3.77
N ALA A 6 8.52 -17.90 -4.71
CA ALA A 6 7.10 -17.91 -4.39
C ALA A 6 6.61 -19.28 -3.89
N ASP A 7 7.08 -20.37 -4.51
CA ASP A 7 6.72 -21.74 -4.10
C ASP A 7 7.28 -22.09 -2.71
N VAL A 8 8.52 -21.69 -2.41
CA VAL A 8 9.14 -21.90 -1.09
C VAL A 8 8.39 -21.14 0.01
N LEU A 9 8.03 -19.87 -0.24
CA LEU A 9 7.31 -19.06 0.75
C LEU A 9 5.88 -19.55 0.98
N LYS A 10 5.22 -20.07 -0.07
CA LYS A 10 3.89 -20.73 0.04
C LYS A 10 3.94 -21.97 0.92
N GLN A 11 4.98 -22.81 0.76
CA GLN A 11 5.15 -24.00 1.59
C GLN A 11 5.43 -23.69 3.06
N MET A 12 6.07 -22.55 3.34
CA MET A 12 6.35 -22.11 4.71
C MET A 12 5.15 -21.47 5.42
N GLY A 13 4.00 -21.30 4.74
CA GLY A 13 2.80 -20.69 5.34
C GLY A 13 2.93 -19.20 5.66
N VAL A 14 4.04 -18.57 5.28
CA VAL A 14 4.31 -17.13 5.45
C VAL A 14 3.59 -16.32 4.35
N TYR A 15 3.07 -17.00 3.33
CA TYR A 15 2.64 -16.39 2.08
C TYR A 15 1.23 -16.82 1.64
N ASP A 16 0.36 -15.82 1.39
CA ASP A 16 -0.97 -16.01 0.80
C ASP A 16 -0.89 -15.79 -0.72
N PRO A 17 -1.22 -16.79 -1.56
CA PRO A 17 -1.23 -16.67 -3.02
C PRO A 17 -2.06 -15.50 -3.56
N ARG A 18 -3.05 -15.01 -2.80
CA ARG A 18 -3.86 -13.83 -3.15
C ARG A 18 -3.10 -12.51 -3.11
N LYS A 19 -1.92 -12.48 -2.47
CA LYS A 19 -1.02 -11.31 -2.50
C LYS A 19 -0.18 -11.25 -3.78
N LEU A 20 0.15 -12.37 -4.46
CA LEU A 20 0.72 -12.32 -5.83
C LEU A 20 -0.32 -12.12 -6.92
N ILE A 21 -1.63 -12.07 -6.67
CA ILE A 21 -2.59 -11.86 -7.79
C ILE A 21 -2.25 -10.57 -8.59
N ALA A 22 -1.70 -9.55 -7.94
CA ALA A 22 -1.16 -8.34 -8.58
C ALA A 22 0.09 -8.58 -9.46
N LEU A 23 0.90 -9.58 -9.13
CA LEU A 23 2.08 -10.00 -9.90
C LEU A 23 1.74 -11.03 -10.99
N ASP A 24 0.75 -11.88 -10.74
CA ASP A 24 0.52 -13.10 -11.51
C ASP A 24 -0.41 -12.88 -12.70
N ARG A 25 -1.49 -12.07 -12.62
CA ARG A 25 -2.36 -11.81 -13.81
C ARG A 25 -3.57 -10.88 -13.67
N ALA A 26 -3.82 -10.23 -12.53
CA ALA A 26 -4.88 -9.23 -12.47
C ALA A 26 -4.33 -7.84 -12.83
N GLU A 27 -4.77 -7.29 -13.95
CA GLU A 27 -4.53 -5.88 -14.28
C GLU A 27 -5.28 -5.02 -13.25
N ASP A 28 -4.57 -4.05 -12.67
CA ASP A 28 -5.07 -2.99 -11.77
C ASP A 28 -5.59 -3.44 -10.39
N VAL A 29 -4.73 -4.10 -9.59
CA VAL A 29 -5.04 -4.38 -8.18
C VAL A 29 -4.74 -3.17 -7.29
N TYR A 30 -5.77 -2.50 -6.79
CA TYR A 30 -5.63 -1.47 -5.77
C TYR A 30 -5.75 -2.07 -4.36
N LYS A 31 -4.79 -1.78 -3.48
CA LYS A 31 -4.80 -2.19 -2.08
C LYS A 31 -4.28 -1.07 -1.19
N CYS A 32 -4.90 -0.89 -0.02
CA CYS A 32 -4.39 -0.03 1.03
C CYS A 32 -3.24 -0.74 1.77
N LEU A 33 -2.03 -0.18 1.71
CA LEU A 33 -0.81 -0.75 2.28
C LEU A 33 0.01 0.31 3.01
N PHE A 34 0.72 -0.09 4.07
CA PHE A 34 1.68 0.78 4.75
C PHE A 34 3.00 0.78 3.97
N VAL A 35 3.27 1.87 3.25
CA VAL A 35 4.41 2.02 2.33
C VAL A 35 5.02 3.42 2.45
N GLU A 36 6.19 3.63 1.86
CA GLU A 36 6.73 4.98 1.70
C GLU A 36 5.80 5.75 0.77
N SER A 37 5.15 6.79 1.27
CA SER A 37 4.01 7.43 0.60
C SER A 37 4.25 8.92 0.43
N PRO A 38 4.08 9.47 -0.78
CA PRO A 38 4.19 10.91 -1.02
C PRO A 38 2.91 11.69 -0.67
N LEU A 39 1.79 11.01 -0.36
CA LEU A 39 0.46 11.64 -0.23
C LEU A 39 0.36 12.59 0.97
N VAL A 40 1.14 12.34 2.02
CA VAL A 40 1.10 13.13 3.26
C VAL A 40 2.43 13.84 3.48
N LYS A 41 2.45 15.17 3.29
CA LYS A 41 3.66 15.98 3.47
C LYS A 41 4.22 15.85 4.90
N GLY A 42 5.53 15.59 4.99
CA GLY A 42 6.25 15.48 6.26
C GLY A 42 6.23 14.08 6.88
N VAL A 43 5.39 13.16 6.37
CA VAL A 43 5.32 11.78 6.82
C VAL A 43 5.97 10.89 5.76
N ARG A 44 6.98 10.10 6.16
CA ARG A 44 7.70 9.23 5.22
C ARG A 44 6.93 7.96 4.88
N PHE A 45 6.32 7.32 5.87
CA PHE A 45 5.55 6.09 5.69
C PHE A 45 4.10 6.30 6.11
N PHE A 46 3.17 5.94 5.24
CA PHE A 46 1.73 6.10 5.50
C PHE A 46 0.96 4.93 4.89
N THR A 47 -0.23 4.66 5.43
CA THR A 47 -1.13 3.68 4.84
C THR A 47 -1.83 4.35 3.66
N SER A 48 -1.48 3.95 2.44
CA SER A 48 -2.03 4.53 1.23
C SER A 48 -2.61 3.46 0.32
N THR A 49 -3.68 3.84 -0.36
CA THR A 49 -4.24 3.02 -1.43
C THR A 49 -3.31 3.09 -2.64
N VAL A 50 -2.70 1.96 -2.96
CA VAL A 50 -1.70 1.85 -4.02
C VAL A 50 -2.14 0.87 -5.09
N LYS A 51 -1.81 1.21 -6.33
CA LYS A 51 -1.87 0.28 -7.45
C LYS A 51 -0.65 -0.63 -7.37
N LEU A 52 -0.92 -1.93 -7.27
CA LEU A 52 0.10 -2.96 -7.34
C LEU A 52 0.16 -3.52 -8.76
N GLY A 53 1.37 -3.64 -9.28
CA GLY A 53 1.63 -4.43 -10.46
C GLY A 53 2.88 -5.28 -10.33
N LYS A 54 3.51 -5.59 -11.46
CA LYS A 54 4.52 -6.68 -11.53
C LYS A 54 5.83 -6.33 -10.82
N GLN A 55 6.09 -5.05 -10.62
CA GLN A 55 7.31 -4.56 -9.94
C GLN A 55 7.03 -4.04 -8.52
N GLY A 56 5.82 -4.23 -7.99
CA GLY A 56 5.43 -3.73 -6.66
C GLY A 56 4.43 -2.57 -6.77
N VAL A 57 4.64 -1.51 -5.97
CA VAL A 57 3.83 -0.29 -6.03
C VAL A 57 4.13 0.45 -7.32
N GLU A 58 3.14 0.59 -8.19
CA GLU A 58 3.25 1.29 -9.47
C GLU A 58 2.66 2.68 -9.43
N ASP A 59 1.63 2.90 -8.59
CA ASP A 59 0.97 4.20 -8.45
C ASP A 59 0.26 4.37 -7.10
N PHE A 60 -0.06 5.61 -6.74
CA PHE A 60 -0.83 5.98 -5.55
C PHE A 60 -2.17 6.58 -5.94
N ASP A 61 -3.23 6.23 -5.22
CA ASP A 61 -4.53 6.86 -5.42
C ASP A 61 -4.57 8.22 -4.72
N GLU A 62 -4.30 9.30 -5.46
CA GLU A 62 -4.32 10.67 -4.93
C GLU A 62 -5.72 11.12 -4.48
N SER A 63 -6.78 10.48 -4.99
CA SER A 63 -8.16 10.79 -4.61
C SER A 63 -8.51 10.34 -3.18
N GLU A 64 -7.67 9.50 -2.56
CA GLU A 64 -7.84 9.01 -1.18
C GLU A 64 -7.93 10.15 -0.14
N LEU A 65 -7.27 11.27 -0.40
CA LEU A 65 -7.27 12.44 0.49
C LEU A 65 -8.23 13.55 0.04
N GLU A 66 -8.95 13.34 -1.06
CA GLU A 66 -9.98 14.26 -1.53
C GLU A 66 -11.32 14.01 -0.82
N GLY A 67 -12.04 15.08 -0.48
CA GLY A 67 -13.39 14.95 0.09
C GLY A 67 -13.46 14.51 1.56
N LEU A 68 -12.35 14.49 2.30
CA LEU A 68 -12.34 14.17 3.73
C LEU A 68 -13.30 15.06 4.53
N THR A 69 -14.05 14.44 5.45
CA THR A 69 -14.90 15.18 6.39
C THR A 69 -14.05 16.00 7.36
N LYS A 70 -14.69 16.95 8.06
CA LYS A 70 -14.02 17.78 9.09
C LYS A 70 -13.37 16.92 10.18
N HIS A 71 -13.99 15.80 10.53
CA HIS A 71 -13.49 14.88 11.54
C HIS A 71 -12.26 14.13 11.04
N GLU A 72 -12.34 13.52 9.85
CA GLU A 72 -11.22 12.78 9.25
C GLU A 72 -10.00 13.68 9.02
N THR A 73 -10.22 14.91 8.54
CA THR A 73 -9.14 15.89 8.37
C THR A 73 -8.48 16.25 9.71
N ARG A 74 -9.24 16.28 10.82
CA ARG A 74 -8.69 16.55 12.15
C ARG A 74 -7.81 15.40 12.62
N GLU A 75 -8.29 14.17 12.49
CA GLU A 75 -7.55 12.98 12.89
C GLU A 75 -6.31 12.76 12.02
N LEU A 76 -6.40 13.00 10.72
CA LEU A 76 -5.25 12.94 9.80
C LEU A 76 -4.14 13.92 10.23
N ARG A 77 -4.50 15.15 10.61
CA ARG A 77 -3.53 16.14 11.14
C ARG A 77 -2.94 15.75 12.49
N PHE A 78 -3.70 15.03 13.32
CA PHE A 78 -3.20 14.50 14.57
C PHE A 78 -2.18 13.38 14.32
N LEU A 79 -2.55 12.41 13.49
CA LEU A 79 -1.69 11.29 13.09
C LEU A 79 -0.42 11.75 12.37
N GLN A 80 -0.51 12.80 11.54
CA GLN A 80 0.67 13.42 10.92
C GLN A 80 1.73 13.81 11.95
N LYS A 81 1.32 14.36 13.10
CA LYS A 81 2.28 14.75 14.14
C LYS A 81 2.95 13.53 14.77
N GLU A 82 2.19 12.49 15.06
CA GLU A 82 2.70 11.26 15.68
C GLU A 82 3.65 10.48 14.74
N LEU A 83 3.33 10.41 13.44
CA LEU A 83 4.09 9.65 12.44
C LEU A 83 5.34 10.39 11.89
N THR A 84 5.55 11.64 12.29
CA THR A 84 6.74 12.42 11.90
C THR A 84 7.93 12.19 12.86
N HIS A 85 7.74 11.44 13.95
CA HIS A 85 8.75 11.14 14.97
C HIS A 85 9.59 9.91 14.68
#